data_AF-A0A0A2MIV4-F1
#
_entry.id   AF-A0A0A2MIV4-F1
#
_cell.length_a   1.000
_cell.length_b   1.000
_cell.length_c   1.000
_cell.angle_alpha   90.00
_cell.angle_beta   90.00
_cell.angle_gamma   90.00
#
_symmetry.space_group_name_H-M   'P 1'
#
loop_
_entity.id
_entity.type
_entity.pdbx_description
1 polymer ?
#
loop_
_entity_poly.entity_id
_entity_poly.type
_entity_poly.pdbx_seq_one_letter_code
_entity_poly.pdbx_strand_id
1 'polypeptide(L)'
;MNKLVVVLLLLLGAGAKAQTDELVKPDYKAIEKNSKDKNSPLFFDSLLERFNRADTTLTVEDKRHLYFGYSFTKKYSPYGSNAEAHKDLTTLLNKPGSHNRKDLEKLIALCDKILKEDPFSIKIREYRLFFLKTLGRTEELLKEDFRLNCVLDAILSTGDGTSTTNCFYVISVANEYEIINILGFNFNGEQALIENNYDYLELEKNAYNIAGFYFDISRSLQSLKF
;
A
#
# COMPACT_ATOMS: atom_id res chain seq x y z
N MET A 1 38.29 35.84 -16.27
CA MET A 1 37.57 35.51 -15.01
C MET A 1 36.31 34.65 -15.17
N ASN A 2 35.81 34.37 -16.39
CA ASN A 2 34.52 33.66 -16.55
C ASN A 2 34.62 32.13 -16.75
N LYS A 3 35.82 31.55 -16.90
CA LYS A 3 35.98 30.10 -17.07
C LYS A 3 36.18 29.34 -15.75
N LEU A 4 36.71 30.00 -14.70
CA LEU A 4 36.93 29.38 -13.40
C LEU A 4 35.64 29.21 -12.58
N VAL A 5 34.69 30.14 -12.73
CA VAL A 5 33.40 30.10 -12.01
C VAL A 5 32.51 28.96 -12.51
N VAL A 6 32.60 28.61 -13.80
CA VAL A 6 31.83 27.51 -14.40
C VAL A 6 32.33 26.14 -13.89
N VAL A 7 33.64 26.00 -13.65
CA VAL A 7 34.22 24.76 -13.09
C VAL A 7 33.84 24.58 -11.62
N LEU A 8 33.70 25.67 -10.86
CA LEU A 8 33.29 25.64 -9.45
C LEU A 8 31.81 25.29 -9.28
N LEU A 9 30.94 25.68 -10.22
CA LEU A 9 29.51 25.33 -10.22
C LEU A 9 29.24 23.86 -10.58
N LEU A 10 30.11 23.24 -11.40
CA LEU A 10 30.00 21.81 -11.77
C LEU A 10 30.38 20.86 -10.62
N LEU A 11 31.19 21.30 -9.67
CA LEU A 11 31.63 20.47 -8.52
C LEU A 11 30.62 20.44 -7.36
N LEU A 12 29.61 21.33 -7.36
CA LEU A 12 28.55 21.35 -6.34
C LEU A 12 27.43 20.31 -6.60
N GLY A 13 27.38 19.69 -7.79
CA GLY A 13 26.34 18.73 -8.17
C GLY A 13 26.59 17.27 -7.77
N ALA A 14 27.77 16.92 -7.25
CA ALA A 14 28.14 15.52 -6.99
C ALA A 14 27.64 14.95 -5.65
N GLY A 15 26.84 15.71 -4.89
CA GLY A 15 26.36 15.33 -3.57
C GLY A 15 24.95 14.73 -3.50
N ALA A 16 24.29 14.50 -4.63
CA ALA A 16 23.00 13.80 -4.63
C ALA A 16 23.25 12.33 -4.25
N LYS A 17 23.14 12.01 -2.95
CA LYS A 17 22.91 10.63 -2.53
C LYS A 17 21.59 10.22 -3.18
N ALA A 18 21.67 9.42 -4.24
CA ALA A 18 20.57 8.54 -4.57
C ALA A 18 20.39 7.65 -3.34
N GLN A 19 19.47 8.02 -2.44
CA GLN A 19 18.99 7.11 -1.42
C GLN A 19 18.21 6.05 -2.19
N THR A 20 18.89 4.98 -2.61
CA THR A 20 18.21 3.71 -2.78
C THR A 20 17.69 3.38 -1.39
N ASP A 21 16.39 3.57 -1.19
CA ASP A 21 15.75 3.19 0.06
C ASP A 21 16.08 1.71 0.29
N GLU A 22 16.82 1.45 1.37
CA GLU A 22 17.18 0.09 1.72
C GLU A 22 15.88 -0.69 2.01
N LEU A 23 15.83 -1.92 1.50
CA LEU A 23 14.75 -2.84 1.84
C LEU A 23 14.87 -3.17 3.32
N VAL A 24 13.89 -2.76 4.12
CA VAL A 24 13.95 -2.86 5.57
C VAL A 24 12.71 -3.59 6.08
N LYS A 25 12.96 -4.71 6.74
CA LYS A 25 11.97 -5.45 7.53
C LYS A 25 11.36 -4.53 8.62
N PRO A 26 10.04 -4.53 8.83
CA PRO A 26 9.42 -3.74 9.89
C PRO A 26 9.84 -4.22 11.28
N ASP A 27 10.34 -3.29 12.10
CA ASP A 27 10.48 -3.49 13.54
C ASP A 27 9.13 -3.21 14.23
N TYR A 28 8.31 -4.25 14.36
CA TYR A 28 6.99 -4.15 14.97
C TYR A 28 7.02 -3.65 16.44
N LYS A 29 8.11 -3.86 17.19
CA LYS A 29 8.20 -3.35 18.57
C LYS A 29 8.39 -1.83 18.56
N ALA A 30 9.27 -1.33 17.70
CA ALA A 30 9.48 0.10 17.52
C ALA A 30 8.20 0.77 16.96
N ILE A 31 7.59 0.16 15.94
CA ILE A 31 6.35 0.66 15.33
C ILE A 31 5.22 0.71 16.36
N GLU A 32 5.02 -0.33 17.17
CA GLU A 32 4.01 -0.34 18.23
C GLU A 32 4.23 0.79 19.25
N LYS A 33 5.47 0.95 19.71
CA LYS A 33 5.83 2.00 20.67
C LYS A 33 5.53 3.39 20.08
N ASN A 34 6.04 3.65 18.88
CA ASN A 34 5.95 4.95 18.22
C ASN A 34 4.51 5.30 17.84
N SER A 35 3.75 4.33 17.33
CA SER A 35 2.37 4.53 16.88
C SER A 35 1.42 4.90 18.02
N LYS A 36 1.75 4.57 19.28
CA LYS A 36 0.94 4.85 20.48
C LYS A 36 1.37 6.11 21.24
N ASP A 37 2.57 6.63 20.99
CA ASP A 37 3.10 7.80 21.68
C ASP A 37 2.70 9.10 20.96
N LYS A 38 1.85 9.91 21.59
CA LYS A 38 1.38 11.20 21.05
C LYS A 38 2.48 12.23 20.81
N ASN A 39 3.64 12.06 21.43
CA ASN A 39 4.79 12.95 21.25
C ASN A 39 5.74 12.46 20.15
N SER A 40 5.54 11.23 19.66
CA SER A 40 6.32 10.70 18.56
C SER A 40 5.93 11.38 17.24
N PRO A 41 6.89 11.77 16.38
CA PRO A 41 6.56 12.21 15.02
C PRO A 41 5.87 11.10 14.20
N LEU A 42 5.99 9.85 14.65
CA LEU A 42 5.46 8.65 14.04
C LEU A 42 4.17 8.16 14.74
N PHE A 43 3.50 9.04 15.49
CA PHE A 43 2.21 8.77 16.11
C PHE A 43 1.15 8.46 15.04
N PHE A 44 0.41 7.36 15.22
CA PHE A 44 -0.46 6.84 14.17
C PHE A 44 -1.54 7.85 13.72
N ASP A 45 -2.24 8.50 14.65
CA ASP A 45 -3.33 9.41 14.28
C ASP A 45 -2.80 10.64 13.52
N SER A 46 -1.61 11.13 13.86
CA SER A 46 -0.96 12.24 13.15
C SER A 46 -0.53 11.83 11.73
N LEU A 47 0.05 10.64 11.58
CA LEU A 47 0.40 10.10 10.26
C LEU A 47 -0.85 9.86 9.40
N LEU A 48 -1.93 9.32 9.99
CA LEU A 48 -3.19 9.10 9.29
C LEU A 48 -3.82 10.42 8.81
N GLU A 49 -3.73 11.48 9.61
CA GLU A 49 -4.20 12.81 9.22
C GLU A 49 -3.38 13.37 8.04
N ARG A 50 -2.05 13.24 8.08
CA ARG A 50 -1.15 13.64 6.97
C ARG A 50 -1.47 12.85 5.70
N PHE A 51 -1.63 11.54 5.80
CA PHE A 51 -2.04 10.67 4.70
C PHE A 51 -3.40 11.04 4.12
N ASN A 52 -4.40 11.33 4.96
CA ASN A 52 -5.71 11.76 4.50
C ASN A 52 -5.68 13.11 3.78
N ARG A 53 -4.73 13.99 4.10
CA ARG A 53 -4.50 15.25 3.38
C ARG A 53 -3.61 15.10 2.13
N ALA A 54 -3.13 13.89 1.84
CA ALA A 54 -2.16 13.61 0.81
C ALA A 54 -0.87 14.46 0.95
N ASP A 55 -0.33 14.52 2.17
CA ASP A 55 0.90 15.23 2.48
C ASP A 55 2.11 14.56 1.81
N THR A 56 2.58 15.14 0.70
CA THR A 56 3.70 14.64 -0.11
C THR A 56 5.05 14.64 0.59
N THR A 57 5.14 15.17 1.82
CA THR A 57 6.35 15.16 2.63
C THR A 57 6.52 13.90 3.49
N LEU A 58 5.55 12.97 3.45
CA LEU A 58 5.68 11.69 4.14
C LEU A 58 6.87 10.90 3.60
N THR A 59 7.78 10.56 4.51
CA THR A 59 8.95 9.72 4.22
C THR A 59 8.55 8.23 4.12
N VAL A 60 9.45 7.38 3.62
CA VAL A 60 9.22 5.93 3.65
C VAL A 60 9.07 5.41 5.09
N GLU A 61 9.81 5.98 6.05
CA GLU A 61 9.65 5.64 7.47
C GLU A 61 8.25 5.99 7.99
N ASP A 62 7.74 7.18 7.64
CA ASP A 62 6.37 7.60 7.97
C ASP A 62 5.34 6.63 7.38
N LYS A 63 5.50 6.27 6.10
CA LYS A 63 4.60 5.36 5.37
C LYS A 63 4.59 3.96 5.99
N ARG A 64 5.77 3.42 6.32
CA ARG A 64 5.92 2.14 7.05
C ARG A 64 5.23 2.21 8.41
N HIS A 65 5.49 3.24 9.21
CA HIS A 65 4.85 3.40 10.52
C HIS A 65 3.34 3.58 10.43
N LEU A 66 2.83 4.24 9.38
CA LEU A 66 1.41 4.37 9.13
C LEU A 66 0.77 3.03 8.79
N TYR A 67 1.25 2.34 7.75
CA TYR A 67 0.68 1.09 7.27
C TYR A 67 0.79 -0.02 8.32
N PHE A 68 1.99 -0.31 8.81
CA PHE A 68 2.19 -1.36 9.82
C PHE A 68 1.62 -0.97 11.18
N GLY A 69 1.65 0.32 11.54
CA GLY A 69 1.10 0.84 12.79
C GLY A 69 -0.42 0.66 12.89
N TYR A 70 -1.12 0.63 11.76
CA TYR A 70 -2.56 0.36 11.74
C TYR A 70 -2.91 -0.94 12.46
N SER A 71 -2.05 -1.95 12.35
CA SER A 71 -2.24 -3.26 12.96
C SER A 71 -2.27 -3.25 14.50
N PHE A 72 -1.87 -2.15 15.14
CA PHE A 72 -1.93 -1.97 16.61
C PHE A 72 -3.16 -1.18 17.07
N THR A 73 -4.00 -0.72 16.14
CA THR A 73 -5.22 0.03 16.45
C THR A 73 -6.39 -0.92 16.73
N LYS A 74 -7.39 -0.44 17.47
CA LYS A 74 -8.63 -1.20 17.72
C LYS A 74 -9.47 -1.45 16.47
N LYS A 75 -9.20 -0.74 15.38
CA LYS A 75 -9.92 -0.86 14.11
C LYS A 75 -9.33 -1.92 13.20
N TYR A 76 -8.14 -2.43 13.53
CA TYR A 76 -7.48 -3.42 12.72
C TYR A 76 -8.31 -4.70 12.62
N SER A 77 -8.67 -5.06 11.38
CA SER A 77 -9.45 -6.25 11.07
C SER A 77 -8.92 -6.87 9.77
N PRO A 78 -7.82 -7.64 9.82
CA PRO A 78 -7.18 -8.16 8.61
C PRO A 78 -8.03 -9.15 7.81
N TYR A 79 -9.12 -9.64 8.41
CA TYR A 79 -10.09 -10.56 7.81
C TYR A 79 -11.52 -9.96 7.76
N GLY A 80 -11.70 -8.76 8.30
CA GLY A 80 -12.99 -8.09 8.32
C GLY A 80 -13.17 -7.25 7.05
N SER A 81 -14.40 -7.20 6.54
CA SER A 81 -14.75 -6.32 5.42
C SER A 81 -16.14 -5.73 5.60
N ASN A 82 -16.38 -4.57 4.99
CA ASN A 82 -17.72 -4.01 4.84
C ASN A 82 -18.50 -4.80 3.78
N ALA A 83 -18.95 -6.00 4.12
CA ALA A 83 -19.52 -6.95 3.16
C ALA A 83 -20.67 -6.34 2.34
N GLU A 84 -21.51 -5.49 2.95
CA GLU A 84 -22.59 -4.79 2.25
C GLU A 84 -22.06 -3.79 1.22
N ALA A 85 -21.14 -2.90 1.59
CA ALA A 85 -20.58 -1.93 0.65
C ALA A 85 -19.81 -2.61 -0.48
N HIS A 86 -19.08 -3.69 -0.21
CA HIS A 86 -18.42 -4.50 -1.24
C HIS A 86 -19.42 -5.17 -2.18
N LYS A 87 -20.53 -5.69 -1.66
CA LYS A 87 -21.61 -6.28 -2.49
C LYS A 87 -22.23 -5.23 -3.41
N ASP A 88 -22.55 -4.06 -2.88
CA ASP A 88 -23.12 -2.95 -3.64
C ASP A 88 -22.16 -2.44 -4.71
N LEU A 89 -20.87 -2.30 -4.36
CA LEU A 89 -19.81 -1.93 -5.30
C LEU A 89 -19.73 -2.95 -6.44
N THR A 90 -19.67 -4.24 -6.11
CA THR A 90 -19.57 -5.33 -7.09
C THR A 90 -20.80 -5.39 -7.99
N THR A 91 -21.99 -5.22 -7.43
CA THR A 91 -23.25 -5.22 -8.19
C THR A 91 -23.28 -4.05 -9.17
N LEU A 92 -22.86 -2.86 -8.75
CA LEU A 92 -22.83 -1.69 -9.61
C LEU A 92 -21.72 -1.78 -10.68
N LEU A 93 -20.55 -2.33 -10.34
CA LEU A 93 -19.49 -2.63 -11.30
C LEU A 93 -19.96 -3.58 -12.41
N ASN A 94 -20.74 -4.60 -12.06
CA ASN A 94 -21.27 -5.60 -12.98
C ASN A 94 -22.55 -5.17 -13.73
N LYS A 95 -23.01 -3.93 -13.53
CA LYS A 95 -24.16 -3.39 -14.26
C LYS A 95 -23.87 -3.44 -15.78
N PRO A 96 -24.76 -4.03 -16.60
CA PRO A 96 -24.55 -4.07 -18.06
C PRO A 96 -24.46 -2.69 -18.69
N GLY A 97 -23.59 -2.55 -19.69
CA GLY A 97 -23.35 -1.30 -20.41
C GLY A 97 -22.34 -0.39 -19.71
N SER A 98 -22.13 0.80 -20.26
CA SER A 98 -21.18 1.78 -19.68
C SER A 98 -21.78 2.49 -18.46
N HIS A 99 -20.96 2.68 -17.42
CA HIS A 99 -21.33 3.50 -16.27
C HIS A 99 -21.47 4.97 -16.67
N ASN A 100 -22.64 5.56 -16.40
CA ASN A 100 -22.84 6.99 -16.60
C ASN A 100 -22.25 7.79 -15.42
N ARG A 101 -22.26 9.12 -15.51
CA ARG A 101 -21.75 9.99 -14.44
C ARG A 101 -22.35 9.69 -13.07
N LYS A 102 -23.66 9.45 -12.97
CA LYS A 102 -24.33 9.14 -11.69
C LYS A 102 -23.90 7.80 -11.12
N ASP A 103 -23.69 6.79 -11.97
CA ASP A 103 -23.16 5.50 -11.56
C ASP A 103 -21.73 5.66 -10.99
N LEU A 104 -20.87 6.42 -11.68
CA LEU A 104 -19.49 6.69 -11.24
C LEU A 104 -19.43 7.43 -9.90
N GLU A 105 -20.27 8.45 -9.68
CA GLU A 105 -20.32 9.14 -8.38
C GLU A 105 -20.78 8.19 -7.26
N LYS A 106 -21.72 7.28 -7.54
CA LYS A 106 -22.13 6.26 -6.57
C LYS A 106 -21.02 5.26 -6.29
N LEU A 107 -20.26 4.84 -7.30
CA LEU A 107 -19.09 3.98 -7.13
C LEU A 107 -18.01 4.64 -6.26
N ILE A 108 -17.73 5.93 -6.47
CA ILE A 108 -16.80 6.72 -5.63
C ILE A 108 -17.29 6.75 -4.18
N ALA A 109 -18.58 6.99 -3.94
CA ALA A 109 -19.14 6.99 -2.58
C ALA A 109 -19.05 5.62 -1.89
N LEU A 110 -19.20 4.52 -2.64
CA LEU A 110 -19.00 3.16 -2.12
C LEU A 110 -17.54 2.90 -1.78
N CYS A 111 -16.60 3.34 -2.62
CA CYS A 111 -15.17 3.31 -2.30
C CYS A 111 -14.87 4.10 -1.02
N ASP A 112 -15.44 5.30 -0.82
CA ASP A 112 -15.27 6.09 0.41
C ASP A 112 -15.74 5.33 1.65
N LYS A 113 -16.91 4.68 1.57
CA LYS A 113 -17.46 3.88 2.68
C LYS A 113 -16.52 2.74 3.05
N ILE A 114 -15.98 2.03 2.06
CA ILE A 114 -15.06 0.91 2.27
C ILE A 114 -13.73 1.41 2.84
N LEU A 115 -13.12 2.44 2.23
CA LEU A 115 -11.82 2.99 2.65
C LEU A 115 -11.84 3.62 4.05
N LYS A 116 -13.01 3.96 4.59
CA LYS A 116 -13.13 4.43 5.97
C LYS A 116 -12.86 3.32 7.00
N GLU A 117 -13.17 2.08 6.65
CA GLU A 117 -12.98 0.89 7.50
C GLU A 117 -11.69 0.14 7.13
N ASP A 118 -11.34 0.12 5.84
CA ASP A 118 -10.11 -0.45 5.32
C ASP A 118 -9.31 0.60 4.52
N PRO A 119 -8.60 1.51 5.20
CA PRO A 119 -7.90 2.62 4.55
C PRO A 119 -6.71 2.18 3.69
N PHE A 120 -6.29 0.91 3.74
CA PHE A 120 -5.10 0.43 3.07
C PHE A 120 -5.38 -0.66 2.00
N SER A 121 -6.64 -0.87 1.61
CA SER A 121 -6.96 -1.69 0.43
C SER A 121 -6.42 -1.03 -0.85
N ILE A 122 -5.53 -1.72 -1.56
CA ILE A 122 -4.96 -1.23 -2.83
C ILE A 122 -6.04 -1.24 -3.90
N LYS A 123 -6.80 -2.34 -4.01
CA LYS A 123 -7.83 -2.53 -5.05
C LYS A 123 -8.92 -1.47 -5.01
N ILE A 124 -9.41 -1.11 -3.82
CA ILE A 124 -10.47 -0.11 -3.70
C ILE A 124 -9.96 1.28 -4.08
N ARG A 125 -8.70 1.59 -3.81
CA ARG A 125 -8.03 2.83 -4.24
C ARG A 125 -7.83 2.85 -5.76
N GLU A 126 -7.41 1.75 -6.38
CA GLU A 126 -7.31 1.64 -7.84
C GLU A 126 -8.65 1.87 -8.55
N TYR A 127 -9.74 1.28 -8.05
CA TYR A 127 -11.08 1.55 -8.54
C TYR A 127 -11.44 3.03 -8.43
N ARG A 128 -11.23 3.62 -7.26
CA ARG A 128 -11.51 5.04 -7.03
C ARG A 128 -10.69 5.93 -7.97
N LEU A 129 -9.40 5.65 -8.16
CA LEU A 129 -8.50 6.34 -9.07
C LEU A 129 -9.03 6.27 -10.51
N PHE A 130 -9.46 5.09 -10.97
CA PHE A 130 -10.08 4.92 -12.28
C PHE A 130 -11.36 5.76 -12.45
N PHE A 131 -12.27 5.76 -11.46
CA PHE A 131 -13.51 6.54 -11.55
C PHE A 131 -13.24 8.05 -11.52
N LEU A 132 -12.34 8.52 -10.65
CA LEU A 132 -11.94 9.93 -10.57
C LEU A 132 -11.31 10.40 -11.89
N LYS A 133 -10.46 9.57 -12.50
CA LYS A 133 -9.87 9.83 -13.83
C LYS A 133 -10.94 9.92 -14.91
N THR A 134 -11.89 8.98 -14.91
CA THR A 134 -12.99 8.94 -15.89
C THR A 134 -13.90 10.17 -15.78
N LEU A 135 -14.10 10.71 -14.57
CA LEU A 135 -14.88 11.92 -14.33
C LEU A 135 -14.09 13.23 -14.51
N GLY A 136 -12.76 13.17 -14.73
CA GLY A 136 -11.91 14.36 -14.83
C GLY A 136 -11.72 15.11 -13.50
N ARG A 137 -11.84 14.44 -12.36
CA ARG A 137 -11.68 15.04 -11.01
C ARG A 137 -10.19 15.08 -10.62
N THR A 138 -9.40 15.90 -11.31
CA THR A 138 -7.93 15.89 -11.25
C THR A 138 -7.35 16.09 -9.85
N GLU A 139 -7.87 17.03 -9.04
CA GLU A 139 -7.31 17.27 -7.70
C GLU A 139 -7.47 16.05 -6.79
N GLU A 140 -8.64 15.42 -6.82
CA GLU A 140 -8.91 14.21 -6.02
C GLU A 140 -8.16 13.00 -6.55
N LEU A 141 -8.00 12.92 -7.87
CA LEU A 141 -7.18 11.90 -8.52
C LEU A 141 -5.74 11.94 -7.99
N LEU A 142 -5.13 13.12 -7.93
CA LEU A 142 -3.76 13.27 -7.42
C LEU A 142 -3.64 12.91 -5.94
N LYS A 143 -4.63 13.28 -5.13
CA LYS A 143 -4.68 12.89 -3.71
C LYS A 143 -4.82 11.38 -3.54
N GLU A 144 -5.63 10.74 -4.39
CA GLU A 144 -5.83 9.30 -4.34
C GLU A 144 -4.61 8.52 -4.82
N ASP A 145 -3.99 8.98 -5.89
CA ASP A 145 -2.73 8.45 -6.41
C ASP A 145 -1.62 8.50 -5.35
N PHE A 146 -1.47 9.64 -4.66
CA PHE A 146 -0.52 9.75 -3.55
C PHE A 146 -0.79 8.73 -2.44
N ARG A 147 -2.05 8.57 -2.03
CA ARG A 147 -2.42 7.62 -0.97
C ARG A 147 -2.18 6.18 -1.39
N LEU A 148 -2.50 5.81 -2.62
CA LEU A 148 -2.19 4.51 -3.18
C LEU A 148 -0.67 4.25 -3.12
N ASN A 149 0.13 5.18 -3.63
CA ASN A 149 1.59 5.07 -3.59
C ASN A 149 2.13 4.99 -2.16
N CYS A 150 1.54 5.67 -1.18
CA CYS A 150 1.96 5.52 0.22
C CYS A 150 1.82 4.09 0.74
N VAL A 151 0.77 3.37 0.34
CA VAL A 151 0.58 1.95 0.73
C VAL A 151 1.60 1.07 0.01
N LEU A 152 1.77 1.28 -1.29
CA LEU A 152 2.73 0.54 -2.09
C LEU A 152 4.16 0.74 -1.60
N ASP A 153 4.57 1.98 -1.35
CA ASP A 153 5.89 2.32 -0.81
C ASP A 153 6.13 1.65 0.55
N ALA A 154 5.12 1.58 1.41
CA ALA A 154 5.26 0.92 2.71
C ALA A 154 5.55 -0.58 2.57
N ILE A 155 4.89 -1.27 1.63
CA ILE A 155 5.02 -2.72 1.41
C ILE A 155 6.26 -3.04 0.57
N LEU A 156 6.42 -2.39 -0.58
CA LEU A 156 7.51 -2.65 -1.53
C LEU A 156 8.88 -2.24 -0.99
N SER A 157 8.91 -1.39 0.05
CA SER A 157 10.15 -1.04 0.73
C SER A 157 10.61 -2.09 1.75
N THR A 158 9.92 -3.21 1.94
CA THR A 158 10.35 -4.22 2.92
C THR A 158 11.14 -5.37 2.31
N GLY A 159 10.98 -5.62 1.02
CA GLY A 159 11.55 -6.77 0.33
C GLY A 159 11.21 -6.79 -1.16
N ASP A 160 11.71 -7.80 -1.87
CA ASP A 160 11.43 -8.05 -3.29
C ASP A 160 10.59 -9.32 -3.51
N GLY A 161 10.21 -10.01 -2.43
CA GLY A 161 9.40 -11.21 -2.45
C GLY A 161 10.13 -12.47 -2.90
N THR A 162 11.44 -12.44 -3.16
CA THR A 162 12.16 -13.57 -3.79
C THR A 162 12.54 -14.69 -2.82
N SER A 163 12.50 -14.43 -1.51
CA SER A 163 12.80 -15.40 -0.46
C SER A 163 12.09 -15.02 0.84
N THR A 164 12.11 -15.91 1.84
CA THR A 164 11.63 -15.58 3.20
C THR A 164 12.45 -14.48 3.86
N THR A 165 13.73 -14.28 3.50
CA THR A 165 14.56 -13.20 4.04
C THR A 165 14.29 -11.85 3.38
N ASN A 166 13.86 -11.84 2.12
CA ASN A 166 13.56 -10.64 1.33
C ASN A 166 12.06 -10.54 1.00
N CYS A 167 11.18 -11.09 1.84
CA CYS A 167 9.75 -11.15 1.59
C CYS A 167 9.08 -9.76 1.67
N PHE A 168 7.91 -9.63 1.05
CA PHE A 168 7.03 -8.49 1.28
C PHE A 168 6.37 -8.64 2.65
N TYR A 169 6.29 -7.57 3.43
CA TYR A 169 5.56 -7.56 4.69
C TYR A 169 4.19 -6.94 4.48
N VAL A 170 3.15 -7.65 4.88
CA VAL A 170 1.77 -7.19 4.74
C VAL A 170 1.03 -7.30 6.07
N ILE A 171 -0.03 -6.50 6.21
CA ILE A 171 -0.96 -6.58 7.35
C ILE A 171 -2.34 -7.08 6.96
N SER A 172 -2.53 -7.53 5.72
CA SER A 172 -3.78 -8.16 5.26
C SER A 172 -3.48 -9.16 4.15
N VAL A 173 -4.29 -10.22 4.08
CA VAL A 173 -4.18 -11.24 3.02
C VAL A 173 -4.54 -10.66 1.65
N ALA A 174 -5.47 -9.70 1.60
CA ALA A 174 -5.84 -9.03 0.36
C ALA A 174 -4.64 -8.34 -0.30
N ASN A 175 -3.75 -7.73 0.48
CA ASN A 175 -2.59 -7.03 -0.07
C ASN A 175 -1.60 -7.97 -0.78
N GLU A 176 -1.54 -9.26 -0.43
CA GLU A 176 -0.63 -10.21 -1.10
C GLU A 176 -0.98 -10.35 -2.58
N TYR A 177 -2.25 -10.66 -2.87
CA TYR A 177 -2.75 -10.75 -4.25
C TYR A 177 -2.75 -9.40 -4.97
N GLU A 178 -3.04 -8.30 -4.27
CA GLU A 178 -2.98 -6.96 -4.84
C GLU A 178 -1.57 -6.59 -5.27
N ILE A 179 -0.54 -6.91 -4.47
CA ILE A 179 0.86 -6.65 -4.82
C ILE A 179 1.31 -7.49 -6.02
N ILE A 180 0.92 -8.77 -6.09
CA ILE A 180 1.17 -9.62 -7.26
C ILE A 180 0.67 -8.93 -8.55
N ASN A 181 -0.57 -8.43 -8.53
CA ASN A 181 -1.17 -7.75 -9.68
C ASN A 181 -0.46 -6.43 -9.99
N ILE A 182 -0.10 -5.63 -8.98
CA ILE A 182 0.64 -4.36 -9.14
C ILE A 182 2.01 -4.59 -9.78
N LEU A 183 2.69 -5.68 -9.44
CA LEU A 183 3.97 -6.07 -10.03
C LEU A 183 3.82 -6.64 -11.46
N GLY A 184 2.60 -6.75 -11.98
CA GLY A 184 2.32 -7.23 -13.34
C GLY A 184 2.30 -8.74 -13.48
N PHE A 185 2.12 -9.47 -12.38
CA PHE A 185 1.99 -10.93 -12.37
C PHE A 185 0.56 -11.36 -12.04
N ASN A 186 0.26 -12.63 -12.29
CA ASN A 186 -1.00 -13.26 -11.92
C ASN A 186 -0.74 -14.41 -10.97
N PHE A 187 -1.59 -14.56 -9.96
CA PHE A 187 -1.60 -15.72 -9.08
C PHE A 187 -2.11 -16.97 -9.81
N ASN A 188 -1.45 -18.12 -9.67
CA ASN A 188 -1.83 -19.35 -10.38
C ASN A 188 -2.91 -20.18 -9.67
N GLY A 189 -3.26 -19.85 -8.42
CA GLY A 189 -4.21 -20.62 -7.61
C GLY A 189 -3.57 -21.46 -6.49
N GLU A 190 -2.24 -21.60 -6.45
CA GLU A 190 -1.49 -22.39 -5.48
C GLU A 190 -0.81 -21.50 -4.43
N GLN A 191 -1.15 -21.74 -3.17
CA GLN A 191 -0.58 -21.06 -2.00
C GLN A 191 -0.06 -22.09 -1.00
N ALA A 192 1.08 -21.80 -0.39
CA ALA A 192 1.65 -22.60 0.69
C ALA A 192 2.06 -21.74 1.88
N LEU A 193 1.69 -22.19 3.10
CA LEU A 193 2.18 -21.60 4.34
C LEU A 193 3.54 -22.19 4.70
N ILE A 194 4.56 -21.35 4.75
CA ILE A 194 5.96 -21.67 5.03
C ILE A 194 6.32 -21.17 6.43
N GLU A 195 6.93 -22.04 7.25
CA GLU A 195 7.42 -21.71 8.61
C GLU A 195 6.39 -21.02 9.53
N ASN A 196 5.10 -21.28 9.29
CA ASN A 196 3.94 -20.70 10.01
C ASN A 196 3.82 -19.17 9.97
N ASN A 197 4.63 -18.47 9.17
CA ASN A 197 4.66 -17.01 9.14
C ASN A 197 4.68 -16.42 7.74
N TYR A 198 5.01 -17.22 6.73
CA TYR A 198 5.14 -16.73 5.36
C TYR A 198 4.16 -17.44 4.46
N ASP A 199 3.38 -16.68 3.71
CA ASP A 199 2.65 -17.22 2.58
C ASP A 199 3.53 -17.14 1.34
N TYR A 200 3.61 -18.26 0.61
CA TYR A 200 4.21 -18.34 -0.71
C TYR A 200 3.10 -18.50 -1.73
N LEU A 201 2.98 -17.52 -2.63
CA LEU A 201 1.94 -17.48 -3.65
C LEU A 201 2.60 -17.73 -5.00
N GLU A 202 2.20 -18.82 -5.66
CA GLU A 202 2.75 -19.17 -6.96
C GLU A 202 2.14 -18.31 -8.09
N LEU A 203 2.97 -18.01 -9.08
CA LEU A 203 2.60 -17.19 -10.22
C LEU A 203 2.30 -18.04 -11.44
N GLU A 204 1.44 -17.52 -12.31
CA GLU A 204 1.33 -18.03 -13.67
C GLU A 204 2.68 -17.91 -14.41
N LYS A 205 2.85 -18.72 -15.46
CA LYS A 205 4.01 -18.63 -16.34
C LYS A 205 4.15 -17.19 -16.86
N ASN A 206 5.30 -16.60 -16.58
CA ASN A 206 5.61 -15.22 -16.91
C ASN A 206 6.96 -15.12 -17.63
N ALA A 207 7.19 -14.00 -18.30
CA ALA A 207 8.39 -13.77 -19.10
C ALA A 207 9.70 -13.75 -18.27
N TYR A 208 9.59 -13.61 -16.95
CA TYR A 208 10.74 -13.49 -16.03
C TYR A 208 11.10 -14.81 -15.34
N ASN A 209 10.34 -15.89 -15.57
CA ASN A 209 10.50 -17.20 -14.91
C ASN A 209 10.50 -17.11 -13.37
N ILE A 210 9.79 -16.14 -12.79
CA ILE A 210 9.59 -16.05 -11.35
C ILE A 210 8.48 -17.03 -10.97
N ALA A 211 8.76 -17.97 -10.08
CA ALA A 211 7.81 -19.02 -9.70
C ALA A 211 6.74 -18.54 -8.72
N GLY A 212 7.06 -17.59 -7.86
CA GLY A 212 6.22 -17.18 -6.75
C GLY A 212 6.83 -16.02 -5.97
N PHE A 213 6.04 -15.44 -5.08
CA PHE A 213 6.51 -14.44 -4.12
C PHE A 213 6.21 -14.88 -2.69
N TYR A 214 7.09 -14.48 -1.77
CA TYR A 214 6.95 -14.68 -0.33
C TYR A 214 6.39 -13.42 0.34
N PHE A 215 5.42 -13.62 1.24
CA PHE A 215 4.80 -12.58 2.05
C PHE A 215 4.88 -12.95 3.54
N ASP A 216 5.44 -12.09 4.39
CA ASP A 216 5.36 -12.25 5.84
C ASP A 216 3.98 -11.78 6.32
N ILE A 217 3.21 -12.74 6.84
CA ILE A 217 1.84 -12.57 7.34
C ILE A 217 1.76 -12.72 8.86
N SER A 218 2.91 -12.78 9.55
CA SER A 218 3.00 -13.05 10.98
C SER A 218 2.16 -12.07 11.81
N ARG A 219 2.06 -10.82 11.36
CA ARG A 219 1.25 -9.79 12.02
C ARG A 219 -0.25 -10.08 11.92
N SER A 220 -0.73 -10.46 10.74
CA SER A 220 -2.11 -10.85 10.52
C SER A 220 -2.48 -12.07 11.36
N LEU A 221 -1.61 -13.08 11.42
CA LEU A 221 -1.82 -14.29 12.21
C LEU A 221 -1.89 -14.01 13.71
N GLN A 222 -1.05 -13.12 14.25
CA GLN A 222 -1.10 -12.72 15.67
C GLN A 222 -2.43 -12.07 16.09
N SER A 223 -3.18 -11.51 15.13
CA SER A 223 -4.49 -10.91 15.42
C SER A 223 -5.59 -11.95 15.60
N LEU A 224 -5.38 -13.18 15.10
CA LEU A 224 -6.24 -14.35 15.34
C LEU A 224 -5.98 -14.87 16.76
N LYS A 225 -6.48 -14.16 17.77
CA LYS A 225 -6.51 -14.70 19.13
C LYS A 225 -7.64 -15.71 19.22
N PHE A 226 -7.28 -17.00 19.26
CA PHE A 226 -8.16 -18.07 19.75
C PHE A 226 -8.27 -18.02 21.28
#